data_AF-A0AAJ1CGY1-F1
#
_entry.id   AF-A0AAJ1CGY1-F1
#
_cell.length_a   1.000
_cell.length_b   1.000
_cell.length_c   1.000
_cell.angle_alpha   90.00
_cell.angle_beta   90.00
_cell.angle_gamma   90.00
#
_symmetry.space_group_name_H-M   'P 1'
#
loop_
_entity.id
_entity.type
_entity.pdbx_description
1 polymer ?
#
loop_
_entity_poly.entity_id
_entity_poly.type
_entity_poly.pdbx_seq_one_letter_code
_entity_poly.pdbx_strand_id
1 'polypeptide(L)'
;MDEIKNCPKCGMELQVCDNCENVGCPNCDGYTITRDDVLLCSECSADILAEWNKQTENGAKVCGTCSHFKDEDVDGDGWCDKDDAIYHCSYYCGDHLPRLEKLTI
;
A
#
# COMPACT_ATOMS: atom_id res chain seq x y z
N MET A 1 -29.76 -5.91 19.33
CA MET A 1 -29.02 -6.67 18.31
C MET A 1 -27.57 -6.43 18.63
N ASP A 2 -26.86 -7.43 19.14
CA ASP A 2 -25.42 -7.31 19.33
C ASP A 2 -24.80 -7.12 17.95
N GLU A 3 -24.28 -5.92 17.71
CA GLU A 3 -23.44 -5.64 16.56
C GLU A 3 -22.32 -6.68 16.58
N ILE A 4 -22.17 -7.47 15.52
CA ILE A 4 -21.12 -8.48 15.43
C ILE A 4 -19.80 -7.70 15.40
N LYS A 5 -19.13 -7.62 16.55
CA LYS A 5 -17.82 -6.95 16.69
C LYS A 5 -16.66 -7.89 16.43
N ASN A 6 -16.90 -9.20 16.50
CA ASN A 6 -15.86 -10.22 16.40
C ASN A 6 -16.11 -11.17 15.23
N CYS A 7 -15.04 -11.55 14.55
CA CYS A 7 -15.05 -12.53 13.48
C CYS A 7 -15.54 -13.89 14.01
N PRO A 8 -16.58 -14.49 13.40
CA PRO A 8 -17.11 -15.78 13.84
C PRO A 8 -16.14 -16.95 13.59
N LYS A 9 -15.10 -16.76 12.77
CA LYS A 9 -14.13 -17.82 12.42
C LYS A 9 -12.95 -17.88 13.38
N CYS A 10 -12.39 -16.73 13.76
CA CYS A 10 -11.17 -16.66 14.56
C CYS A 10 -11.30 -15.84 15.85
N GLY A 11 -12.47 -15.26 16.13
CA GLY A 11 -12.73 -14.49 17.36
C GLY A 11 -12.10 -13.10 17.42
N MET A 12 -11.25 -12.71 16.46
CA MET A 12 -10.65 -11.38 16.43
C MET A 12 -11.68 -10.30 16.15
N GLU A 13 -11.42 -9.09 16.64
CA GLU A 13 -12.25 -7.92 16.37
C GLU A 13 -12.25 -7.61 14.86
N LEU A 14 -13.43 -7.33 14.32
CA LEU A 14 -13.58 -6.86 12.95
C LEU A 14 -13.01 -5.45 12.85
N GLN A 15 -12.28 -5.19 11.78
CA GLN A 15 -11.65 -3.90 11.52
C GLN A 15 -12.29 -3.26 10.30
N VAL A 16 -12.19 -1.94 10.20
CA VAL A 16 -12.69 -1.14 9.09
C VAL A 16 -11.54 -0.90 8.11
N CYS A 17 -11.80 -1.07 6.81
CA CYS A 17 -10.84 -0.68 5.77
C CYS A 17 -10.76 0.84 5.70
N ASP A 18 -9.57 1.41 5.80
CA ASP A 18 -9.36 2.86 5.79
C ASP A 18 -9.63 3.51 4.43
N ASN A 19 -9.65 2.73 3.35
CA ASN A 19 -9.90 3.24 1.99
C ASN A 19 -11.38 3.20 1.57
N CYS A 20 -12.10 2.13 1.92
CA CYS A 20 -13.46 1.89 1.44
C CYS A 20 -14.49 1.64 2.54
N GLU A 21 -14.09 1.77 3.80
CA GLU A 21 -14.93 1.60 5.00
C GLU A 21 -15.56 0.19 5.16
N ASN A 22 -15.15 -0.77 4.33
CA ASN A 22 -15.61 -2.16 4.45
C ASN A 22 -15.13 -2.79 5.76
N VAL A 23 -16.07 -3.38 6.50
CA VAL A 23 -15.80 -4.10 7.74
C VAL A 23 -15.44 -5.54 7.42
N GLY A 24 -14.31 -6.01 7.95
CA GLY A 24 -13.81 -7.35 7.70
C GLY A 24 -12.89 -7.85 8.79
N CYS A 25 -12.65 -9.15 8.80
CA CYS A 25 -11.69 -9.76 9.69
C CYS A 25 -10.28 -9.61 9.12
N PRO A 26 -9.34 -9.01 9.86
CA PRO A 26 -8.02 -8.75 9.31
C PRO A 26 -7.26 -10.02 8.91
N ASN A 27 -7.46 -11.11 9.66
CA ASN A 27 -6.79 -12.38 9.41
C ASN A 27 -7.53 -13.29 8.41
N CYS A 28 -8.86 -13.34 8.47
CA CYS A 28 -9.63 -14.26 7.61
C CYS A 28 -9.93 -13.69 6.23
N ASP A 29 -10.09 -12.37 6.11
CA ASP A 29 -10.48 -11.70 4.88
C ASP A 29 -9.29 -11.05 4.16
N GLY A 30 -8.07 -11.31 4.65
CA GLY A 30 -6.81 -10.94 4.02
C GLY A 30 -6.54 -9.44 4.03
N TYR A 31 -6.88 -8.75 5.12
CA TYR A 31 -6.55 -7.34 5.22
C TYR A 31 -5.03 -7.19 5.39
N THR A 32 -4.48 -6.14 4.81
CA THR A 32 -3.05 -5.85 4.88
C THR A 32 -2.85 -4.46 5.46
N ILE A 33 -1.94 -4.35 6.42
CA ILE A 33 -1.47 -3.07 6.92
C ILE A 33 -0.37 -2.58 5.98
N THR A 34 -0.54 -1.37 5.47
CA THR A 34 0.50 -0.68 4.71
C THR A 34 1.55 -0.12 5.67
N ARG A 35 2.66 0.32 5.12
CA ARG A 35 3.74 0.93 5.89
C ARG A 35 3.39 2.27 6.52
N ASP A 36 2.34 2.93 6.04
CA ASP A 36 1.80 4.17 6.60
C ASP A 36 0.75 3.88 7.68
N ASP A 37 0.75 2.67 8.26
CA ASP A 37 -0.21 2.16 9.23
C ASP A 37 -1.67 2.20 8.74
N VAL A 38 -1.88 2.17 7.41
CA VAL A 38 -3.21 2.13 6.80
C VAL A 38 -3.67 0.68 6.68
N LEU A 39 -4.85 0.36 7.18
CA LEU A 39 -5.43 -0.97 7.08
C LEU A 39 -6.33 -1.06 5.83
N LEU A 40 -5.95 -1.94 4.89
CA LEU A 40 -6.69 -2.13 3.65
C LEU A 40 -7.32 -3.52 3.58
N CYS A 41 -8.55 -3.59 3.09
CA CYS A 41 -9.13 -4.87 2.67
C CYS A 41 -8.36 -5.46 1.48
N SER A 42 -8.54 -6.76 1.24
CA SER A 42 -7.86 -7.48 0.17
C SER A 42 -8.07 -6.87 -1.22
N GLU A 43 -9.26 -6.34 -1.51
CA GLU A 43 -9.55 -5.66 -2.78
C GLU A 43 -8.76 -4.35 -2.93
N CYS A 44 -8.83 -3.46 -1.93
CA CYS A 44 -8.09 -2.20 -1.96
C CYS A 44 -6.58 -2.41 -1.99
N SER A 45 -6.09 -3.42 -1.26
CA SER A 45 -4.69 -3.83 -1.29
C SER A 45 -4.27 -4.33 -2.70
N ALA A 46 -5.12 -5.13 -3.35
CA ALA A 46 -4.85 -5.64 -4.70
C ALA A 46 -4.88 -4.53 -5.76
N ASP A 47 -5.81 -3.57 -5.66
CA ASP A 47 -5.90 -2.44 -6.60
C ASP A 47 -4.64 -1.58 -6.54
N ILE A 48 -4.15 -1.28 -5.32
CA ILE A 48 -2.92 -0.51 -5.16
C ILE A 48 -1.70 -1.28 -5.65
N LEU A 49 -1.64 -2.60 -5.41
CA LEU A 49 -0.57 -3.45 -5.94
C LEU A 49 -0.61 -3.52 -7.48
N ALA A 50 -1.80 -3.54 -8.09
CA ALA A 50 -1.94 -3.53 -9.54
C ALA A 50 -1.44 -2.21 -10.15
N GLU A 51 -1.79 -1.08 -9.54
CA GLU A 51 -1.25 0.22 -9.94
C GLU A 51 0.27 0.29 -9.76
N TRP A 52 0.82 -0.28 -8.68
CA TRP A 52 2.26 -0.41 -8.49
C TRP A 52 2.90 -1.21 -9.62
N ASN A 53 2.40 -2.40 -9.92
CA ASN A 53 2.94 -3.26 -10.97
C ASN A 53 2.92 -2.59 -12.34
N LYS A 54 1.85 -1.84 -12.64
CA LYS A 54 1.70 -1.09 -13.88
C LYS A 54 2.73 0.03 -14.02
N GLN A 55 3.02 0.75 -12.94
CA GLN A 55 3.99 1.85 -12.95
C GLN A 55 5.44 1.37 -12.89
N THR A 56 5.67 0.21 -12.27
CA THR A 56 7.01 -0.30 -11.98
C THR A 56 7.45 -1.47 -12.85
N GLU A 57 6.68 -1.82 -13.88
CA GLU A 57 6.94 -3.01 -14.71
C GLU A 57 7.10 -4.28 -13.84
N ASN A 58 6.08 -4.57 -13.02
CA ASN A 58 6.07 -5.63 -12.00
C ASN A 58 7.18 -5.50 -10.93
N GLY A 59 7.46 -4.29 -10.47
CA GLY A 59 8.48 -4.02 -9.46
C GLY A 59 9.92 -3.98 -9.96
N ALA A 60 10.14 -4.13 -11.25
CA ALA A 60 11.47 -4.21 -11.84
C ALA A 60 12.05 -2.82 -12.20
N LYS A 61 11.22 -1.78 -12.31
CA LYS A 61 11.59 -0.51 -12.93
C LYS A 61 10.97 0.69 -12.21
N VAL A 62 11.71 1.24 -11.26
CA VAL A 62 11.28 2.32 -10.36
C VAL A 62 11.76 3.70 -10.80
N CYS A 63 12.88 3.71 -11.54
CA CYS A 63 13.65 4.86 -12.00
C CYS A 63 13.30 5.18 -13.47
N GLY A 64 12.98 6.42 -13.80
CA GLY A 64 12.65 6.91 -15.15
C GLY A 64 11.26 6.57 -15.72
N THR A 65 10.37 5.91 -14.96
CA THR A 65 8.99 5.55 -15.40
C THR A 65 7.89 6.37 -14.72
N CYS A 66 8.17 7.00 -13.58
CA CYS A 66 7.22 7.87 -12.87
C CYS A 66 7.16 9.25 -13.53
N SER A 67 5.98 9.66 -14.01
CA SER A 67 5.79 10.97 -14.66
C SER A 67 5.92 12.17 -13.72
N HIS A 68 5.83 11.94 -12.40
CA HIS A 68 6.03 12.97 -11.37
C HIS A 68 7.50 13.11 -10.95
N PHE A 69 8.35 12.16 -11.33
CA PHE A 69 9.75 12.14 -10.94
C PHE A 69 10.62 12.71 -12.07
N LYS A 70 11.42 13.71 -11.75
CA LYS A 70 12.21 14.49 -12.69
C LYS A 70 13.66 14.59 -12.24
N ASP A 71 14.52 14.86 -13.21
CA ASP A 71 15.94 15.15 -12.98
C ASP A 71 16.64 14.06 -12.14
N GLU A 72 16.27 12.80 -12.40
CA GLU A 72 16.88 11.64 -11.78
C GLU A 72 18.37 11.55 -12.14
N ASP A 73 19.23 11.50 -11.13
CA ASP A 73 20.66 11.33 -11.30
C ASP A 73 21.08 9.86 -11.44
N VAL A 74 22.38 9.61 -11.56
CA VAL A 74 22.93 8.25 -11.76
C VAL A 74 22.76 7.36 -10.54
N ASP A 75 22.57 7.95 -9.37
CA ASP A 75 22.36 7.25 -8.12
C ASP A 75 20.86 6.97 -7.92
N GLY A 76 19.96 7.59 -8.70
CA GLY A 76 18.51 7.37 -8.68
C GLY A 76 17.77 8.41 -7.82
N ASP A 77 18.42 9.49 -7.41
CA ASP A 77 17.82 10.61 -6.70
C ASP A 77 17.25 11.64 -7.67
N GLY A 78 16.06 12.16 -7.38
CA GLY A 78 15.36 13.08 -8.27
C GLY A 78 14.24 13.84 -7.57
N TRP A 79 13.69 14.82 -8.27
CA TRP A 79 12.63 15.69 -7.77
C TRP A 79 11.24 15.08 -8.03
N CYS A 80 10.39 15.02 -6.99
CA CYS A 80 8.99 14.65 -7.13
C CYS A 80 8.09 15.90 -7.14
N ASP A 81 7.40 16.15 -8.24
CA ASP A 81 6.48 17.29 -8.37
C ASP A 81 5.20 17.17 -7.53
N LYS A 82 4.81 15.95 -7.13
CA LYS A 82 3.58 15.73 -6.35
C LYS A 82 3.76 16.14 -4.89
N ASP A 83 4.93 15.86 -4.34
CA ASP A 83 5.24 16.04 -2.93
C ASP A 83 6.21 17.23 -2.70
N ASP A 84 6.60 17.90 -3.79
CA ASP A 84 7.45 19.10 -3.80
C ASP A 84 8.76 18.90 -3.05
N ALA A 85 9.38 17.73 -3.24
CA ALA A 85 10.58 17.30 -2.51
C ALA A 85 11.46 16.34 -3.32
N ILE A 86 12.72 16.22 -2.89
CA ILE A 86 13.67 15.25 -3.43
C ILE A 86 13.43 13.88 -2.79
N TYR A 87 13.31 12.86 -3.62
CA TYR A 87 13.26 11.46 -3.20
C TYR A 87 14.24 10.64 -4.01
N HIS A 88 14.60 9.48 -3.49
CA HIS A 88 15.22 8.43 -4.29
C HIS A 88 14.11 7.62 -4.99
N CYS A 89 14.29 7.23 -6.25
CA CYS A 89 13.24 6.59 -7.06
C CYS A 89 12.68 5.31 -6.39
N SER A 90 13.52 4.58 -5.64
CA SER A 90 13.10 3.38 -4.91
C SER A 90 12.35 3.69 -3.60
N TYR A 91 12.58 4.86 -3.01
CA TYR A 91 11.76 5.38 -1.90
C TYR A 91 10.47 5.99 -2.40
N TYR A 92 10.36 6.52 -3.60
CA TYR A 92 9.06 7.04 -4.03
C TYR A 92 7.99 5.94 -4.12
N CYS A 93 8.34 4.81 -4.75
CA CYS A 93 7.43 3.67 -4.87
C CYS A 93 7.45 2.74 -3.64
N GLY A 94 8.48 2.79 -2.81
CA GLY A 94 8.56 2.02 -1.56
C GLY A 94 7.97 2.76 -0.35
N ASP A 95 8.04 4.10 -0.41
CA ASP A 95 7.50 5.27 0.30
C ASP A 95 5.98 5.40 0.42
N HIS A 96 5.39 5.64 -0.75
CA HIS A 96 4.03 6.12 -0.96
C HIS A 96 3.11 5.04 -1.51
N LEU A 97 3.59 3.79 -1.59
CA LEU A 97 2.76 2.64 -1.91
C LEU A 97 3.01 1.54 -0.87
N PRO A 98 1.95 0.82 -0.46
CA PRO A 98 2.00 -0.21 0.56
C PRO A 98 3.10 -1.23 0.26
N ARG A 99 4.15 -1.25 1.07
CA ARG A 99 4.94 -2.48 1.21
C ARG A 99 4.03 -3.46 1.95
N LEU A 100 3.52 -4.47 1.25
CA LEU A 100 2.69 -5.52 1.84
C LEU A 100 3.56 -6.37 2.78
N GLU A 101 3.82 -5.88 3.99
CA GLU A 101 4.38 -6.72 5.03
C GLU A 101 3.28 -7.70 5.44
N LYS A 102 3.52 -9.00 5.19
CA LYS A 102 2.70 -10.04 5.79
C LYS A 102 2.84 -9.91 7.29
N LEU A 103 1.79 -9.43 7.96
CA LEU A 103 1.65 -9.47 9.41
C LEU A 103 1.98 -10.88 9.88
N THR A 104 3.15 -11.02 10.49
CA THR A 104 3.50 -12.21 11.27
C THR A 104 3.04 -11.87 12.68
N ILE A 105 1.86 -12.39 13.03
CA ILE A 105 1.29 -12.33 14.38
C ILE A 105 2.07 -13.27 15.31
#